data_AF-A0A8T3LP59-F1
#
_entry.id   AF-A0A8T3LP59-F1
#
_cell.length_a   1.000
_cell.length_b   1.000
_cell.length_c   1.000
_cell.angle_alpha   90.00
_cell.angle_beta   90.00
_cell.angle_gamma   90.00
#
_symmetry.space_group_name_H-M   'P 1'
#
loop_
_entity.id
_entity.type
_entity.pdbx_description
1 polymer ?
#
loop_
_entity_poly.entity_id
_entity_poly.type
_entity_poly.pdbx_seq_one_letter_code
_entity_poly.pdbx_strand_id
1 'polypeptide(L)'
;MLLRRREPATVGLAHEGRSCPMRAVQAVIAIVAMATLGAVVGGCAAGAAPARRPPAGSGLGTDSVATPAPETDVTSNSAVAATVMDVTIGSGPDTGSHHATSSSVTCTYGLSGLGEDAEDSFGNQFADDSSGSLSALELLVPDAKKASGRGTDAFMLNVRIGKPAKAHQYRINSLPERYGVGGVEGSGDLRLDDGGAVGVISIRGKTAAGVLIDAVIHCNRILDADGQPRE
;
A
#
# COMPACT_ATOMS: atom_id res chain seq x y z
N MET A 1 -23.11 -40.85 55.37
CA MET A 1 -21.69 -40.45 55.30
C MET A 1 -20.94 -41.55 54.56
N LEU A 2 -20.65 -41.37 53.27
CA LEU A 2 -19.78 -42.25 52.46
C LEU A 2 -19.32 -41.42 51.26
N LEU A 3 -18.17 -40.79 51.40
CA LEU A 3 -17.48 -39.99 50.38
C LEU A 3 -16.78 -40.94 49.41
N ARG A 4 -17.25 -41.03 48.16
CA ARG A 4 -16.48 -41.61 47.05
C ARG A 4 -15.66 -40.51 46.39
N ARG A 5 -14.34 -40.51 46.62
CA ARG A 5 -13.37 -39.72 45.84
C ARG A 5 -13.27 -40.33 44.43
N ARG A 6 -13.39 -39.51 43.39
CA ARG A 6 -13.00 -39.83 42.02
C ARG A 6 -11.58 -39.33 41.80
N GLU A 7 -10.69 -40.20 41.37
CA GLU A 7 -9.33 -39.87 40.91
C GLU A 7 -9.39 -39.29 39.48
N PRO A 8 -8.58 -38.28 39.14
CA PRO A 8 -8.42 -37.84 37.76
C PRO A 8 -7.41 -38.73 37.01
N ALA A 9 -7.78 -39.12 35.80
CA ALA A 9 -6.91 -39.86 34.87
C ALA A 9 -5.84 -38.94 34.28
N THR A 10 -4.58 -39.30 34.49
CA THR A 10 -3.41 -38.66 33.89
C THR A 10 -3.27 -39.13 32.44
N VAL A 11 -3.53 -38.24 31.47
CA VAL A 11 -3.22 -38.49 30.05
C VAL A 11 -1.79 -38.01 29.80
N GLY A 12 -0.88 -38.96 29.60
CA GLY A 12 0.49 -38.70 29.16
C GLY A 12 0.53 -38.46 27.65
N LEU A 13 0.96 -37.27 27.24
CA LEU A 13 1.38 -36.97 25.88
C LEU A 13 2.90 -36.74 25.91
N ALA A 14 3.62 -37.76 25.47
CA ALA A 14 5.04 -37.68 25.16
C ALA A 14 5.20 -36.89 23.86
N HIS A 15 5.78 -35.70 23.92
CA HIS A 15 6.26 -34.99 22.75
C HIS A 15 7.79 -35.03 22.75
N GLU A 16 8.36 -35.86 21.87
CA GLU A 16 9.77 -35.80 21.49
C GLU A 16 10.08 -34.45 20.87
N GLY A 17 10.70 -33.56 21.65
CA GLY A 17 11.28 -32.31 21.18
C GLY A 17 12.63 -32.58 20.55
N ARG A 18 12.68 -32.62 19.21
CA ARG A 18 13.92 -32.57 18.45
C ARG A 18 14.54 -31.17 18.57
N SER A 19 15.57 -31.05 19.41
CA SER A 19 16.43 -29.87 19.49
C SER A 19 17.24 -29.70 18.22
N CYS A 20 16.92 -28.69 17.41
CA CYS A 20 17.84 -28.18 16.39
C CYS A 20 18.87 -27.25 17.05
N PRO A 21 20.19 -27.49 16.93
CA PRO A 21 21.19 -26.57 17.44
C PRO A 21 21.22 -25.30 16.57
N MET A 22 20.85 -24.16 17.16
CA MET A 22 21.14 -22.84 16.58
C MET A 22 22.65 -22.70 16.41
N ARG A 23 23.11 -22.65 15.16
CA ARG A 23 24.43 -22.15 14.83
C ARG A 23 24.43 -20.64 15.06
N ALA A 24 25.13 -20.22 16.10
CA ALA A 24 25.47 -18.83 16.35
C ALA A 24 26.24 -18.27 15.16
N VAL A 25 25.61 -17.37 14.40
CA VAL A 25 26.29 -16.57 13.38
C VAL A 25 26.82 -15.33 14.09
N GLN A 26 28.13 -15.28 14.29
CA GLN A 26 28.83 -14.08 14.77
C GLN A 26 28.67 -12.94 13.75
N ALA A 27 27.90 -11.91 14.10
CA ALA A 27 27.88 -10.66 13.37
C ALA A 27 29.08 -9.81 13.79
N VAL A 28 30.07 -9.69 12.91
CA VAL A 28 31.16 -8.72 13.03
C VAL A 28 30.59 -7.36 12.60
N ILE A 29 30.28 -6.50 13.58
CA ILE A 29 29.88 -5.11 13.35
C ILE A 29 31.16 -4.29 13.10
N ALA A 30 31.37 -3.91 11.83
CA ALA A 30 32.39 -2.93 11.46
C ALA A 30 31.79 -1.52 11.58
N ILE A 31 32.20 -0.80 12.63
CA ILE A 31 31.93 0.62 12.81
C ILE A 31 32.85 1.39 11.85
N VAL A 32 32.28 2.04 10.83
CA VAL A 32 32.99 3.07 10.06
C VAL A 32 32.32 4.42 10.35
N ALA A 33 32.94 5.15 11.26
CA ALA A 33 32.70 6.58 11.45
C ALA A 33 33.39 7.34 10.31
N MET A 34 32.64 8.14 9.55
CA MET A 34 33.21 9.21 8.73
C MET A 34 32.44 10.49 9.01
N ALA A 35 33.08 11.31 9.84
CA ALA A 35 32.81 12.73 9.93
C ALA A 35 33.44 13.43 8.71
N THR A 36 32.67 14.22 7.98
CA THR A 36 33.23 15.35 7.22
C THR A 36 32.35 16.58 7.37
N LEU A 37 32.98 17.55 8.03
CA LEU A 37 32.68 18.97 8.14
C LEU A 37 32.71 19.61 6.74
N GLY A 38 31.77 20.52 6.45
CA GLY A 38 31.80 21.31 5.22
C GLY A 38 30.77 22.42 5.21
N ALA A 39 31.10 23.55 5.84
CA ALA A 39 30.38 24.81 5.73
C ALA A 39 30.86 25.60 4.51
N VAL A 40 29.96 26.06 3.64
CA VAL A 40 30.22 27.20 2.73
C VAL A 40 28.93 28.01 2.50
N VAL A 41 28.89 29.16 3.17
CA VAL A 41 28.61 30.52 2.66
C VAL A 41 27.60 30.71 1.51
N GLY A 42 26.49 31.38 1.83
CA GLY A 42 26.17 32.72 1.29
C GLY A 42 25.68 32.86 -0.16
N GLY A 43 24.48 33.40 -0.32
CA GLY A 43 24.01 33.92 -1.61
C GLY A 43 22.57 34.43 -1.57
N CYS A 44 22.35 35.66 -1.11
CA CYS A 44 21.11 36.40 -1.35
C CYS A 44 21.00 36.74 -2.84
N ALA A 45 19.90 36.38 -3.48
CA ALA A 45 19.44 37.03 -4.70
C ALA A 45 17.92 37.15 -4.65
N ALA A 46 17.46 38.35 -4.28
CA ALA A 46 16.11 38.81 -4.50
C ALA A 46 15.88 38.97 -6.00
N GLY A 47 14.86 38.30 -6.54
CA GLY A 47 14.43 38.43 -7.92
C GLY A 47 12.91 38.48 -7.99
N ALA A 48 12.35 39.63 -7.63
CA ALA A 48 10.95 39.94 -7.90
C ALA A 48 10.77 40.22 -9.41
N ALA A 49 10.01 39.39 -10.10
CA ALA A 49 9.56 39.64 -11.46
C ALA A 49 8.02 39.74 -11.48
N PRO A 50 7.44 40.69 -12.24
CA PRO A 50 6.06 41.13 -12.08
C PRO A 50 5.03 40.21 -12.76
N ALA A 51 3.82 40.28 -12.20
CA ALA A 51 2.57 39.72 -12.67
C ALA A 51 2.34 39.88 -14.19
N ARG A 52 2.05 38.76 -14.87
CA ARG A 52 1.36 38.76 -16.16
C ARG A 52 -0.07 38.24 -15.97
N ARG A 53 -1.00 39.20 -16.04
CA ARG A 53 -2.45 39.05 -16.08
C ARG A 53 -2.87 38.69 -17.52
N PRO A 54 -3.60 37.59 -17.76
CA PRO A 54 -4.38 37.44 -18.98
C PRO A 54 -5.76 38.12 -18.83
N PRO A 55 -6.31 38.71 -19.90
CA PRO A 55 -7.55 39.47 -19.88
C PRO A 55 -8.80 38.59 -19.76
N ALA A 56 -9.81 39.15 -19.08
CA ALA A 56 -11.17 38.65 -19.04
C ALA A 56 -11.80 38.76 -20.45
N GLY A 57 -12.14 37.61 -21.03
CA GLY A 57 -13.02 37.52 -22.20
C GLY A 57 -14.47 37.41 -21.74
N SER A 58 -15.24 38.46 -21.98
CA SER A 58 -16.71 38.45 -21.88
C SER A 58 -17.28 37.85 -23.16
N GLY A 59 -18.13 36.84 -23.03
CA GLY A 59 -18.91 36.26 -24.13
C GLY A 59 -20.34 35.99 -23.66
N LEU A 60 -21.23 36.94 -23.94
CA LEU A 60 -22.69 36.75 -23.94
C LEU A 60 -23.11 36.04 -25.24
N GLY A 61 -23.98 35.03 -25.12
CA GLY A 61 -24.77 34.45 -26.20
C GLY A 61 -25.69 33.36 -25.61
N THR A 62 -26.92 33.71 -25.22
CA THR A 62 -28.18 33.53 -25.96
C THR A 62 -28.47 32.10 -26.40
N ASP A 63 -29.40 31.49 -25.66
CA ASP A 63 -30.51 30.63 -26.08
C ASP A 63 -30.22 29.45 -27.02
N SER A 64 -30.26 28.24 -26.46
CA SER A 64 -30.51 27.01 -27.21
C SER A 64 -31.51 26.12 -26.46
N VAL A 65 -32.76 26.24 -26.92
CA VAL A 65 -33.80 25.22 -27.09
C VAL A 65 -33.59 23.92 -26.32
N ALA A 66 -34.40 23.74 -25.26
CA ALA A 66 -34.58 22.47 -24.59
C ALA A 66 -35.20 21.44 -25.54
N THR A 67 -34.43 20.42 -25.91
CA THR A 67 -34.91 19.17 -26.50
C THR A 67 -35.15 18.19 -25.35
N PRO A 68 -36.33 17.56 -25.20
CA PRO A 68 -36.53 16.54 -24.18
C PRO A 68 -35.63 15.34 -24.49
N ALA A 69 -34.76 15.01 -23.54
CA ALA A 69 -33.86 13.88 -23.64
C ALA A 69 -34.65 12.56 -23.66
N PRO A 70 -34.23 11.57 -24.47
CA PRO A 70 -34.77 10.22 -24.36
C PRO A 70 -34.37 9.64 -23.01
N GLU A 71 -35.37 9.25 -22.22
CA GLU A 71 -35.19 8.44 -21.00
C GLU A 71 -34.60 7.10 -21.42
N THR A 72 -33.27 7.05 -21.43
CA THR A 72 -32.53 5.82 -21.66
C THR A 72 -32.38 5.20 -20.29
N ASP A 73 -33.26 4.23 -20.00
CA ASP A 73 -33.11 3.32 -18.88
C ASP A 73 -31.86 2.46 -19.12
N VAL A 74 -30.71 2.99 -18.70
CA VAL A 74 -29.44 2.27 -18.70
C VAL A 74 -29.30 1.59 -17.36
N THR A 75 -30.10 0.55 -17.12
CA THR A 75 -29.75 -0.48 -16.15
C THR A 75 -28.62 -1.34 -16.73
N SER A 76 -27.46 -0.72 -16.95
CA SER A 76 -26.21 -1.44 -17.18
C SER A 76 -25.68 -1.87 -15.82
N ASN A 77 -25.95 -3.12 -15.45
CA ASN A 77 -25.20 -3.83 -14.41
C ASN A 77 -23.75 -4.05 -14.87
N SER A 78 -23.01 -2.97 -15.18
CA SER A 78 -21.56 -3.01 -15.23
C SER A 78 -21.11 -3.37 -13.82
N ALA A 79 -20.66 -4.61 -13.63
CA ALA A 79 -20.08 -5.04 -12.38
C ALA A 79 -18.91 -4.08 -12.06
N VAL A 80 -19.14 -3.17 -11.12
CA VAL A 80 -18.14 -2.20 -10.69
C VAL A 80 -16.96 -3.00 -10.13
N ALA A 81 -15.76 -2.77 -10.68
CA ALA A 81 -14.55 -3.44 -10.20
C ALA A 81 -14.42 -3.26 -8.69
N ALA A 82 -14.11 -4.32 -7.96
CA ALA A 82 -13.92 -4.24 -6.52
C ALA A 82 -12.65 -3.43 -6.16
N THR A 83 -11.65 -3.43 -7.05
CA THR A 83 -10.44 -2.63 -6.89
C THR A 83 -9.90 -2.16 -8.23
N VAL A 84 -9.41 -0.91 -8.28
CA VAL A 84 -8.69 -0.32 -9.42
C VAL A 84 -7.32 0.11 -8.94
N MET A 85 -6.27 -0.21 -9.70
CA MET A 85 -4.88 0.07 -9.34
C MET A 85 -4.19 0.77 -10.50
N ASP A 86 -3.62 1.94 -10.20
CA ASP A 86 -2.82 2.74 -11.12
C ASP A 86 -1.42 2.92 -10.53
N VAL A 87 -0.40 2.45 -11.23
CA VAL A 87 1.00 2.53 -10.78
C VAL A 87 1.83 3.19 -11.86
N THR A 88 2.55 4.25 -11.51
CA THR A 88 3.52 4.91 -12.38
C THR A 88 4.93 4.63 -11.90
N ILE A 89 5.74 4.03 -12.77
CA ILE A 89 7.17 3.80 -12.56
C ILE A 89 7.93 4.94 -13.21
N GLY A 90 8.70 5.69 -12.43
CA GLY A 90 9.38 6.91 -12.90
C GLY A 90 10.70 6.68 -13.63
N SER A 91 11.32 5.51 -13.49
CA SER A 91 12.58 5.17 -14.16
C SER A 91 12.82 3.66 -14.27
N GLY A 92 13.70 3.26 -15.19
CA GLY A 92 14.05 1.84 -15.43
C GLY A 92 13.29 1.21 -16.60
N PRO A 93 13.35 -0.13 -16.73
CA PRO A 93 12.84 -0.84 -17.92
C PRO A 93 11.32 -0.73 -18.10
N ASP A 94 10.56 -0.57 -17.01
CA ASP A 94 9.11 -0.47 -17.03
C ASP A 94 8.59 0.95 -16.80
N THR A 95 9.38 1.97 -17.15
CA THR A 95 8.97 3.38 -16.99
C THR A 95 7.63 3.66 -17.69
N GLY A 96 6.70 4.31 -16.99
CA GLY A 96 5.36 4.62 -17.49
C GLY A 96 4.26 4.23 -16.51
N SER A 97 3.01 4.38 -16.95
CA SER A 97 1.81 4.04 -16.16
C SER A 97 1.32 2.64 -16.49
N HIS A 98 0.95 1.91 -15.44
CA HIS A 98 0.46 0.54 -15.46
C HIS A 98 -0.86 0.49 -14.71
N HIS A 99 -1.86 -0.11 -15.34
CA HIS A 99 -3.21 -0.17 -14.82
C HIS A 99 -3.65 -1.62 -14.65
N ALA A 100 -4.38 -1.89 -13.58
CA ALA A 100 -5.11 -3.14 -13.38
C ALA A 100 -6.46 -2.90 -12.70
N THR A 101 -7.41 -3.79 -12.95
CA THR A 101 -8.67 -3.86 -12.22
C THR A 101 -8.87 -5.26 -11.70
N SER A 102 -9.56 -5.39 -10.57
CA SER A 102 -9.96 -6.67 -10.01
C SER A 102 -11.46 -6.67 -9.74
N SER A 103 -12.15 -7.71 -10.22
CA SER A 103 -13.54 -7.98 -9.83
C SER A 103 -13.64 -8.59 -8.43
N SER A 104 -12.57 -9.22 -7.94
CA SER A 104 -12.46 -9.77 -6.59
C SER A 104 -11.99 -8.70 -5.60
N VAL A 105 -12.47 -8.76 -4.36
CA VAL A 105 -12.04 -7.84 -3.31
C VAL A 105 -10.58 -8.14 -2.95
N THR A 106 -9.68 -7.17 -3.08
CA THR A 106 -8.27 -7.32 -2.74
C THR A 106 -7.85 -6.47 -1.54
N CYS A 107 -8.66 -5.49 -1.15
CA CYS A 107 -8.40 -4.60 -0.02
C CYS A 107 -8.97 -5.16 1.29
N THR A 108 -8.20 -5.07 2.37
CA THR A 108 -8.57 -5.58 3.69
C THR A 108 -8.23 -4.59 4.80
N TYR A 109 -9.03 -4.56 5.85
CA TYR A 109 -8.79 -3.82 7.09
C TYR A 109 -8.72 -4.82 8.25
N GLY A 110 -7.76 -4.66 9.16
CA GLY A 110 -7.59 -5.50 10.34
C GLY A 110 -7.01 -6.90 10.10
N LEU A 111 -6.63 -7.25 8.86
CA LEU A 111 -6.16 -8.59 8.48
C LEU A 111 -4.65 -8.72 8.28
N SER A 112 -3.93 -7.60 8.20
CA SER A 112 -2.52 -7.63 7.82
C SER A 112 -1.62 -8.24 8.90
N GLY A 113 -2.12 -8.40 10.13
CA GLY A 113 -1.61 -9.37 11.09
C GLY A 113 -0.23 -9.09 11.69
N LEU A 114 0.29 -7.87 11.61
CA LEU A 114 1.63 -7.55 12.11
C LEU A 114 1.61 -6.64 13.33
N GLY A 115 2.17 -7.16 14.43
CA GLY A 115 2.42 -6.40 15.65
C GLY A 115 1.18 -6.15 16.49
N GLU A 116 1.31 -5.26 17.47
CA GLU A 116 0.24 -4.88 18.41
C GLU A 116 -0.89 -4.09 17.72
N ASP A 117 -0.63 -3.55 16.54
CA ASP A 117 -1.55 -2.71 15.76
C ASP A 117 -2.33 -3.51 14.69
N ALA A 118 -2.31 -4.85 14.75
CA ALA A 118 -2.87 -5.70 13.69
C ALA A 118 -4.35 -5.41 13.38
N GLU A 119 -5.15 -5.05 14.39
CA GLU A 119 -6.57 -4.72 14.26
C GLU A 119 -6.82 -3.43 13.45
N ASP A 120 -5.85 -2.51 13.46
CA ASP A 120 -5.91 -1.23 12.76
C ASP A 120 -5.10 -1.24 11.45
N SER A 121 -4.71 -2.42 10.98
CA SER A 121 -3.88 -2.55 9.78
C SER A 121 -4.70 -2.48 8.50
N PHE A 122 -4.07 -2.10 7.38
CA PHE A 122 -4.68 -2.09 6.05
C PHE A 122 -3.80 -2.83 5.05
N GLY A 123 -4.42 -3.55 4.12
CA GLY A 123 -3.71 -4.33 3.12
C GLY A 123 -4.36 -4.30 1.74
N ASN A 124 -3.55 -4.60 0.73
CA ASN A 124 -4.01 -4.96 -0.61
C ASN A 124 -3.24 -6.19 -1.09
N GLN A 125 -3.93 -7.17 -1.67
CA GLN A 125 -3.29 -8.32 -2.30
C GLN A 125 -3.92 -8.60 -3.67
N PHE A 126 -3.24 -8.15 -4.72
CA PHE A 126 -3.61 -8.37 -6.10
C PHE A 126 -2.56 -9.22 -6.81
N ALA A 127 -3.03 -10.19 -7.59
CA ALA A 127 -2.22 -10.96 -8.52
C ALA A 127 -3.05 -11.28 -9.77
N ASP A 128 -2.46 -11.05 -10.94
CA ASP A 128 -2.99 -11.40 -12.25
C ASP A 128 -1.86 -11.89 -13.16
N ASP A 129 -1.83 -13.20 -13.38
CA ASP A 129 -0.83 -13.84 -14.22
C ASP A 129 -1.11 -13.69 -15.72
N SER A 130 -2.28 -13.16 -16.09
CA SER A 130 -2.72 -12.99 -17.48
C SER A 130 -2.30 -11.65 -18.08
N SER A 131 -2.05 -10.65 -17.25
CA SER A 131 -1.67 -9.32 -17.70
C SER A 131 -0.19 -9.25 -18.13
N GLY A 132 0.08 -8.40 -19.13
CA GLY A 132 1.44 -8.03 -19.52
C GLY A 132 1.93 -6.73 -18.87
N SER A 133 1.08 -6.06 -18.08
CA SER A 133 1.33 -4.77 -17.44
C SER A 133 1.57 -4.99 -15.93
N LEU A 134 0.62 -4.60 -15.07
CA LEU A 134 0.68 -4.82 -13.63
C LEU A 134 0.20 -6.24 -13.30
N SER A 135 1.13 -7.13 -12.94
CA SER A 135 0.84 -8.53 -12.66
C SER A 135 0.65 -8.83 -11.19
N ALA A 136 1.18 -8.00 -10.29
CA ALA A 136 0.89 -8.10 -8.86
C ALA A 136 1.10 -6.76 -8.15
N LEU A 137 0.29 -6.52 -7.14
CA LEU A 137 0.45 -5.43 -6.19
C LEU A 137 0.13 -5.96 -4.79
N GLU A 138 1.08 -5.83 -3.88
CA GLU A 138 0.90 -6.15 -2.47
C GLU A 138 1.21 -4.91 -1.65
N LEU A 139 0.26 -4.52 -0.80
CA LEU A 139 0.39 -3.41 0.13
C LEU A 139 0.13 -3.90 1.55
N LEU A 140 0.91 -3.37 2.48
CA LEU A 140 0.77 -3.57 3.91
C LEU A 140 1.01 -2.25 4.64
N VAL A 141 0.03 -1.84 5.44
CA VAL A 141 0.05 -0.64 6.29
C VAL A 141 -0.28 -1.06 7.71
N PRO A 142 0.66 -1.02 8.66
CA PRO A 142 0.39 -1.50 10.02
C PRO A 142 -0.60 -0.65 10.79
N ASP A 143 -0.67 0.66 10.50
CA ASP A 143 -1.51 1.63 11.21
C ASP A 143 -2.28 2.48 10.19
N ALA A 144 -3.47 1.98 9.84
CA ALA A 144 -4.39 2.61 8.91
C ALA A 144 -4.97 3.92 9.47
N LYS A 145 -5.17 4.01 10.80
CA LYS A 145 -5.66 5.24 11.46
C LYS A 145 -4.67 6.39 11.32
N LYS A 146 -3.37 6.13 11.50
CA LYS A 146 -2.32 7.12 11.23
C LYS A 146 -2.29 7.49 9.74
N ALA A 147 -2.36 6.48 8.88
CA ALA A 147 -2.37 6.66 7.42
C ALA A 147 -3.54 7.54 6.94
N SER A 148 -4.71 7.43 7.56
CA SER A 148 -5.91 8.21 7.18
C SER A 148 -6.00 9.59 7.82
N GLY A 149 -5.38 9.80 8.99
CA GLY A 149 -5.29 11.13 9.59
C GLY A 149 -4.28 12.04 8.89
N ARG A 150 -2.98 11.72 9.04
CA ARG A 150 -1.87 12.59 8.60
C ARG A 150 -1.02 11.99 7.48
N GLY A 151 -1.31 10.76 7.09
CA GLY A 151 -0.41 9.92 6.30
C GLY A 151 0.58 9.16 7.17
N THR A 152 1.26 8.20 6.55
CA THR A 152 2.29 7.40 7.18
C THR A 152 3.45 7.20 6.23
N ASP A 153 4.64 7.14 6.82
CA ASP A 153 5.89 6.75 6.19
C ASP A 153 6.19 5.26 6.38
N ALA A 154 5.40 4.55 7.18
CA ALA A 154 5.59 3.13 7.50
C ALA A 154 4.62 2.25 6.70
N PHE A 155 5.11 1.62 5.63
CA PHE A 155 4.36 0.67 4.82
C PHE A 155 5.33 -0.26 4.07
N MET A 156 4.80 -1.37 3.55
CA MET A 156 5.46 -2.18 2.54
C MET A 156 4.61 -2.20 1.27
N LEU A 157 5.24 -1.96 0.13
CA LEU A 157 4.67 -2.06 -1.20
C LEU A 157 5.57 -2.98 -2.04
N ASN A 158 4.99 -4.05 -2.59
CA ASN A 158 5.61 -4.85 -3.66
C ASN A 158 4.78 -4.68 -4.94
N VAL A 159 5.44 -4.28 -6.03
CA VAL A 159 4.83 -4.18 -7.37
C VAL A 159 5.57 -5.12 -8.31
N ARG A 160 4.83 -5.88 -9.12
CA ARG A 160 5.39 -6.69 -10.21
C ARG A 160 4.82 -6.24 -11.54
N ILE A 161 5.70 -5.93 -12.48
CA ILE A 161 5.36 -5.52 -13.84
C ILE A 161 5.83 -6.58 -14.83
N GLY A 162 4.97 -6.95 -15.78
CA GLY A 162 5.23 -7.96 -16.80
C GLY A 162 4.77 -9.37 -16.43
N LYS A 163 4.99 -10.34 -17.32
CA LYS A 163 4.54 -11.72 -17.12
C LYS A 163 5.27 -12.39 -15.96
N PRO A 164 4.64 -13.26 -15.15
CA PRO A 164 5.22 -13.81 -13.92
C PRO A 164 6.65 -14.36 -14.04
N ALA A 165 6.97 -15.08 -15.12
CA ALA A 165 8.29 -15.67 -15.35
C ALA A 165 9.39 -14.66 -15.75
N LYS A 166 9.02 -13.41 -16.10
CA LYS A 166 9.92 -12.34 -16.52
C LYS A 166 9.59 -11.01 -15.85
N ALA A 167 8.79 -11.04 -14.78
CA ALA A 167 8.30 -9.83 -14.15
C ALA A 167 9.45 -9.14 -13.42
N HIS A 168 9.58 -7.83 -13.59
CA HIS A 168 10.44 -7.04 -12.73
C HIS A 168 9.68 -6.74 -11.43
N GLN A 169 10.39 -6.82 -10.31
CA GLN A 169 9.83 -6.54 -8.99
C GLN A 169 10.40 -5.23 -8.46
N TYR A 170 9.49 -4.39 -7.97
CA TYR A 170 9.80 -3.13 -7.31
C TYR A 170 9.30 -3.20 -5.87
N ARG A 171 10.18 -2.92 -4.92
CA ARG A 171 9.88 -3.01 -3.49
C ARG A 171 10.20 -1.69 -2.79
N ILE A 172 9.26 -1.26 -1.97
CA ILE A 172 9.43 -0.24 -0.94
C ILE A 172 9.03 -0.92 0.37
N ASN A 173 9.93 -0.96 1.33
CA ASN A 173 9.69 -1.47 2.66
C ASN A 173 10.24 -0.45 3.66
N SER A 174 9.38 0.43 4.16
CA SER A 174 9.76 1.39 5.19
C SER A 174 9.33 0.93 6.58
N LEU A 175 8.93 -0.33 6.72
CA LEU A 175 8.51 -0.89 8.00
C LEU A 175 9.71 -1.06 8.95
N PRO A 176 9.59 -0.57 10.20
CA PRO A 176 10.58 -0.86 11.24
C PRO A 176 10.78 -2.36 11.45
N GLU A 177 11.98 -2.75 11.91
CA GLU A 177 12.37 -4.15 12.10
C GLU A 177 11.42 -4.94 13.02
N ARG A 178 10.75 -4.25 13.96
CA ARG A 178 9.75 -4.85 14.86
C ARG A 178 8.61 -5.58 14.14
N TYR A 179 8.35 -5.24 12.87
CA TYR A 179 7.32 -5.90 12.06
C TYR A 179 7.80 -7.18 11.36
N GLY A 180 9.10 -7.52 11.42
CA GLY A 180 9.62 -8.81 10.94
C GLY A 180 9.64 -9.02 9.43
N VAL A 181 9.38 -7.97 8.63
CA VAL A 181 9.18 -8.06 7.16
C VAL A 181 10.43 -7.79 6.32
N GLY A 182 11.63 -8.03 6.86
CA GLY A 182 12.86 -8.02 6.05
C GLY A 182 13.62 -6.69 5.95
N GLY A 183 13.61 -5.87 7.00
CA GLY A 183 14.43 -4.66 7.09
C GLY A 183 14.00 -3.50 6.18
N VAL A 184 14.47 -2.30 6.49
CA VAL A 184 14.09 -1.10 5.74
C VAL A 184 14.80 -1.07 4.38
N GLU A 185 14.03 -0.99 3.29
CA GLU A 185 14.47 -0.93 1.90
C GLU A 185 13.63 0.10 1.14
N GLY A 186 14.22 1.25 0.79
CA GLY A 186 13.47 2.34 0.17
C GLY A 186 12.69 3.19 1.17
N SER A 187 11.91 4.14 0.66
CA SER A 187 11.16 5.09 1.49
C SER A 187 9.98 5.68 0.71
N GLY A 188 9.03 6.29 1.42
CA GLY A 188 7.94 7.02 0.79
C GLY A 188 6.92 7.50 1.80
N ASP A 189 5.85 8.08 1.27
CA ASP A 189 4.69 8.54 2.01
C ASP A 189 3.43 7.85 1.45
N LEU A 190 2.56 7.42 2.35
CA LEU A 190 1.27 6.84 2.04
C LEU A 190 0.16 7.64 2.73
N ARG A 191 -0.93 7.86 2.00
CA ARG A 191 -2.19 8.36 2.55
C ARG A 191 -3.34 7.41 2.23
N LEU A 192 -4.24 7.25 3.19
CA LEU A 192 -5.46 6.46 3.06
C LEU A 192 -6.66 7.40 3.25
N ASP A 193 -7.46 7.60 2.22
CA ASP A 193 -8.79 8.17 2.38
C ASP A 193 -9.75 7.02 2.77
N ASP A 194 -10.06 6.90 4.07
CA ASP A 194 -10.87 5.80 4.61
C ASP A 194 -12.36 6.19 4.63
N GLY A 195 -13.14 5.56 3.74
CA GLY A 195 -14.59 5.71 3.65
C GLY A 195 -15.37 4.55 4.29
N GLY A 196 -14.75 3.74 5.15
CA GLY A 196 -15.36 2.56 5.78
C GLY A 196 -15.37 1.36 4.82
N ALA A 197 -16.46 1.22 4.06
CA ALA A 197 -16.65 0.17 3.04
C ALA A 197 -15.77 0.35 1.79
N VAL A 198 -15.30 1.58 1.55
CA VAL A 198 -14.48 1.98 0.41
C VAL A 198 -13.27 2.77 0.88
N GLY A 199 -12.27 2.94 0.00
CA GLY A 199 -11.15 3.82 0.30
C GLY A 199 -10.25 4.09 -0.89
N VAL A 200 -9.42 5.12 -0.76
CA VAL A 200 -8.42 5.48 -1.78
C VAL A 200 -7.05 5.57 -1.13
N ILE A 201 -6.11 4.78 -1.61
CA ILE A 201 -4.72 4.80 -1.15
C ILE A 201 -3.91 5.56 -2.17
N SER A 202 -3.10 6.52 -1.71
CA SER A 202 -2.13 7.24 -2.53
C SER A 202 -0.74 7.05 -1.95
N ILE A 203 0.19 6.55 -2.76
CA ILE A 203 1.57 6.26 -2.37
C ILE A 203 2.49 7.04 -3.29
N ARG A 204 3.49 7.68 -2.70
CA ARG A 204 4.66 8.20 -3.43
C ARG A 204 5.90 7.73 -2.74
N GLY A 205 6.79 7.07 -3.45
CA GLY A 205 7.99 6.55 -2.85
C GLY A 205 9.09 6.20 -3.83
N LYS A 206 10.15 5.65 -3.28
CA LYS A 206 11.39 5.35 -3.97
C LYS A 206 11.94 4.02 -3.45
N THR A 207 12.26 3.11 -4.37
CA THR A 207 12.93 1.84 -4.02
C THR A 207 14.36 2.09 -3.53
N ALA A 208 15.03 1.10 -2.93
CA ALA A 208 16.45 1.22 -2.57
C ALA A 208 17.37 1.49 -3.78
N ALA A 209 17.02 0.96 -4.95
CA ALA A 209 17.73 1.24 -6.22
C ALA A 209 17.42 2.63 -6.79
N GLY A 210 16.50 3.35 -6.17
CA GLY A 210 16.18 4.73 -6.50
C GLY A 210 15.13 4.92 -7.59
N VAL A 211 14.37 3.86 -7.92
CA VAL A 211 13.22 3.94 -8.83
C VAL A 211 12.07 4.61 -8.11
N LEU A 212 11.50 5.66 -8.73
CA LEU A 212 10.32 6.35 -8.21
C LEU A 212 9.05 5.55 -8.54
N ILE A 213 8.15 5.46 -7.57
CA ILE A 213 6.84 4.82 -7.70
C ILE A 213 5.78 5.78 -7.17
N ASP A 214 4.81 6.11 -8.03
CA ASP A 214 3.55 6.75 -7.63
C ASP A 214 2.43 5.74 -7.85
N ALA A 215 1.69 5.38 -6.81
CA ALA A 215 0.60 4.41 -6.91
C ALA A 215 -0.70 4.95 -6.31
N VAL A 216 -1.81 4.68 -6.97
CA VAL A 216 -3.17 4.95 -6.48
C VAL A 216 -3.97 3.65 -6.53
N ILE A 217 -4.60 3.31 -5.41
CA ILE A 217 -5.44 2.12 -5.29
C ILE A 217 -6.82 2.58 -4.85
N HIS A 218 -7.81 2.37 -5.70
CA HIS A 218 -9.21 2.59 -5.38
C HIS A 218 -9.83 1.28 -4.92
N CYS A 219 -10.13 1.19 -3.63
CA CYS A 219 -10.86 0.08 -3.04
C CYS A 219 -12.35 0.42 -3.05
N ASN A 220 -13.09 -0.14 -4.01
CA ASN A 220 -14.54 0.02 -4.07
C ASN A 220 -15.27 -0.96 -3.14
N ARG A 221 -14.53 -1.91 -2.56
CA ARG A 221 -14.95 -2.84 -1.50
C ARG A 221 -13.74 -3.13 -0.61
N ILE A 222 -13.96 -3.19 0.70
CA ILE A 222 -12.95 -3.57 1.70
C ILE A 222 -13.53 -4.70 2.54
N LEU A 223 -12.73 -5.73 2.84
CA LEU A 223 -13.08 -6.75 3.83
C LEU A 223 -12.52 -6.40 5.21
N ASP A 224 -13.22 -6.73 6.27
CA ASP A 224 -12.74 -6.63 7.65
C ASP A 224 -11.95 -7.89 8.08
N ALA A 225 -11.61 -7.95 9.38
CA ALA A 225 -10.89 -9.05 10.01
C ALA A 225 -11.63 -10.41 9.95
N ASP A 226 -12.95 -10.39 9.79
CA ASP A 226 -13.79 -11.58 9.68
C ASP A 226 -14.05 -11.97 8.21
N GLY A 227 -13.41 -11.25 7.27
CA GLY A 227 -13.59 -11.43 5.84
C GLY A 227 -14.97 -10.96 5.34
N GLN A 228 -15.70 -10.18 6.14
CA GLN A 228 -16.98 -9.60 5.77
C GLN A 228 -16.78 -8.25 5.10
N PRO A 229 -17.71 -7.79 4.24
CA PRO A 229 -17.68 -6.41 3.76
C PRO A 229 -17.69 -5.46 4.97
N ARG A 230 -16.71 -4.56 5.02
CA ARG A 230 -16.64 -3.52 6.05
C ARG A 230 -17.80 -2.53 5.87
N GLU A 231 -18.43 -2.15 6.98
CA GLU A 231 -19.54 -1.18 7.03
C GLU A 231 -19.08 0.24 7.30
#